data_AF-A0A1V5CRS8-F1
#
_entry.id   AF-A0A1V5CRS8-F1
#
_cell.length_a   1.000
_cell.length_b   1.000
_cell.length_c   1.000
_cell.angle_alpha   90.00
_cell.angle_beta   90.00
_cell.angle_gamma   90.00
#
_symmetry.space_group_name_H-M   'P 1'
#
loop_
_entity.id
_entity.type
_entity.pdbx_description
1 polymer ?
#
loop_
_entity_poly.entity_id
_entity_poly.type
_entity_poly.pdbx_seq_one_letter_code
_entity_poly.pdbx_strand_id
1 'polypeptide(L)' 'MPTYEYNCEKCGNQFTVILTIREYEKERERMRCPKCKTKRVKQLPSIFTAKTSDKK' A
#
# COMPACT_ATOMS: atom_id res chain seq x y z
N MET A 1 11.40 -7.13 4.37
CA MET A 1 10.23 -7.48 3.53
C MET A 1 9.55 -6.18 3.14
N PRO A 2 9.19 -5.94 1.87
CA PRO A 2 8.58 -4.68 1.46
C PRO A 2 7.15 -4.56 2.01
N THR A 3 6.90 -3.52 2.77
CA THR A 3 5.58 -3.11 3.23
C THR A 3 4.97 -2.18 2.21
N TYR A 4 3.78 -2.53 1.71
CA TYR A 4 3.02 -1.71 0.79
C TYR A 4 1.78 -1.16 1.49
N GLU A 5 1.60 0.14 1.41
CA GLU A 5 0.39 0.79 1.91
C GLU A 5 -0.64 0.91 0.80
N TYR A 6 -1.90 0.66 1.13
CA TYR A 6 -3.02 0.78 0.22
C TYR A 6 -4.11 1.64 0.82
N ASN A 7 -4.78 2.39 -0.05
CA ASN A 7 -5.96 3.16 0.29
C ASN A 7 -7.14 2.81 -0.62
N CYS A 8 -8.28 2.56 0.01
CA CYS A 8 -9.56 2.35 -0.66
C CYS A 8 -10.16 3.69 -1.10
N GLU A 9 -10.29 3.93 -2.40
CA GLU A 9 -10.88 5.19 -2.90
C GLU A 9 -12.37 5.33 -2.55
N LYS A 10 -13.07 4.21 -2.34
CA LYS A 10 -14.51 4.20 -2.10
C LYS A 10 -14.90 4.39 -0.63
N CYS A 11 -13.98 4.07 0.27
CA CYS A 11 -14.25 3.97 1.70
C CYS A 11 -13.21 4.66 2.58
N GLY A 12 -12.14 5.20 1.98
CA GLY A 12 -11.07 5.91 2.68
C GLY A 12 -10.20 5.03 3.59
N ASN A 13 -10.53 3.75 3.77
CA ASN A 13 -9.76 2.84 4.61
C ASN A 13 -8.34 2.66 4.07
N GLN A 14 -7.36 2.91 4.93
CA GLN A 14 -5.95 2.61 4.69
C GLN A 14 -5.59 1.28 5.34
N PHE A 15 -4.81 0.45 4.64
CA PHE A 15 -4.32 -0.81 5.18
C PHE A 15 -2.93 -1.10 4.63
N THR A 16 -2.10 -1.71 5.46
CA THR A 16 -0.72 -2.06 5.14
C THR A 16 -0.63 -3.54 4.89
N VAL A 17 0.03 -3.93 3.80
CA VAL A 17 0.22 -5.33 3.44
C VAL A 17 1.71 -5.58 3.21
N ILE A 18 2.25 -6.60 3.87
CA ILE A 18 3.60 -7.07 3.64
C ILE A 18 3.52 -8.07 2.50
N LEU A 19 4.01 -7.69 1.33
CA LEU A 19 3.97 -8.54 0.13
C LEU A 19 5.39 -8.75 -0.38
N THR A 20 5.63 -9.90 -1.00
CA THR A 20 6.79 -10.03 -1.89
C THR A 20 6.47 -9.47 -3.27
N ILE A 21 7.49 -9.09 -4.03
CA ILE A 21 7.32 -8.51 -5.39
C ILE A 21 6.47 -9.42 -6.29
N ARG A 22 6.64 -10.75 -6.16
CA ARG A 22 5.84 -11.76 -6.88
C ARG A 22 4.35 -11.74 -6.51
N GLU A 23 4.04 -11.43 -5.26
CA GLU A 23 2.66 -11.34 -4.75
C GLU A 23 2.03 -10.00 -5.09
N TYR A 24 2.80 -8.91 -5.05
CA TYR A 24 2.36 -7.60 -5.49
C TYR A 24 1.77 -7.61 -6.90
N GLU A 25 2.45 -8.25 -7.85
CA GLU A 25 2.01 -8.33 -9.25
C GLU A 25 0.68 -9.10 -9.41
N LYS A 26 0.52 -10.20 -8.67
CA LYS A 26 -0.70 -11.02 -8.69
C LYS A 26 -1.86 -10.39 -7.93
N GLU A 27 -1.56 -9.77 -6.79
CA GLU A 27 -2.57 -9.18 -5.92
C GLU A 27 -3.06 -7.85 -6.44
N ARG A 28 -2.26 -7.05 -7.15
CA ARG A 28 -2.71 -5.78 -7.74
C ARG A 28 -4.02 -5.91 -8.53
N GLU A 29 -4.22 -7.03 -9.21
CA GLU A 29 -5.42 -7.29 -10.03
C GLU A 29 -6.60 -7.88 -9.24
N ARG A 30 -6.32 -8.51 -8.09
CA ARG A 30 -7.31 -9.21 -7.24
C ARG A 30 -7.56 -8.51 -5.91
N MET A 31 -6.82 -7.45 -5.60
CA MET A 31 -6.86 -6.76 -4.33
C MET A 31 -8.25 -6.17 -4.14
N ARG A 32 -8.89 -6.56 -3.04
CA ARG A 32 -10.21 -6.07 -2.68
C ARG A 32 -10.12 -5.44 -1.31
N CYS A 33 -10.74 -4.28 -1.16
CA CYS A 33 -10.83 -3.69 0.16
C CYS A 33 -11.68 -4.59 1.09
N PRO A 34 -11.21 -4.92 2.30
CA PRO A 34 -11.92 -5.81 3.21
C PRO A 34 -13.29 -5.25 3.68
N LYS A 35 -13.48 -3.92 3.68
CA LYS A 35 -14.76 -3.31 4.07
C LYS A 35 -15.80 -3.29 2.96
N CYS A 36 -15.43 -2.87 1.75
CA CYS A 36 -16.38 -2.59 0.68
C CYS A 36 -16.33 -3.58 -0.49
N LYS A 37 -15.41 -4.57 -0.44
CA LYS A 37 -15.17 -5.60 -1.47
C LYS A 37 -14.87 -5.04 -2.87
N THR A 38 -14.58 -3.74 -2.96
CA THR A 38 -14.31 -3.05 -4.22
C THR A 38 -12.86 -3.30 -4.65
N LYS A 39 -12.65 -3.44 -5.97
CA LYS A 39 -11.31 -3.59 -6.58
C LYS A 39 -10.55 -2.26 -6.76
N ARG A 40 -11.17 -1.14 -6.40
CA ARG A 40 -10.59 0.21 -6.48
C ARG A 40 -9.81 0.51 -5.20
N VAL A 41 -8.61 -0.06 -5.12
CA VAL A 41 -7.61 0.28 -4.11
C VAL A 41 -6.40 0.88 -4.83
N LYS A 42 -5.88 1.98 -4.30
CA LYS A 42 -4.66 2.63 -4.79
C LYS A 42 -3.52 2.31 -3.85
N GLN A 43 -2.35 2.02 -4.40
CA GLN A 43 -1.13 1.96 -3.60
C GLN A 43 -0.80 3.38 -3.13
N LEU A 44 -0.64 3.55 -1.82
CA LEU A 44 -0.03 4.73 -1.26
C LEU A 44 1.47 4.51 -1.28
N PRO A 45 2.24 5.34 -2.02
CA PRO A 45 3.68 5.34 -1.85
C PRO A 45 3.95 5.81 -0.41
N SER A 46 4.52 4.92 0.40
CA SER A 46 5.01 5.31 1.72
C SER A 46 6.03 6.41 1.50
N ILE A 47 5.79 7.59 2.07
CA ILE A 47 6.68 8.74 1.94
C ILE A 47 7.92 8.40 2.75
N PHE A 48 8.88 7.73 2.10
CA PHE A 48 10.16 7.42 2.71
C PHE A 48 10.96 8.71 2.78
N THR A 49 10.72 9.52 3.81
CA THR A 49 11.60 10.64 4.14
C THR A 49 12.87 10.03 4.71
N ALA A 50 13.89 9.90 3.88
CA ALA A 50 15.23 9.65 4.36
C ALA A 50 15.59 10.80 5.31
N LYS A 51 15.58 10.53 6.63
CA LYS A 51 16.21 11.43 7.60
C LYS A 51 17.70 11.43 7.28
N THR A 52 18.11 12.27 6.34
CA THR A 52 19.50 12.69 6.28
C THR A 52 19.71 13.48 7.56
N SER A 53 20.48 12.91 8.48
CA SER A 53 20.90 13.61 9.68
C SER A 53 21.54 14.92 9.21
N ASP A 54 20.97 16.04 9.62
CA ASP A 54 21.58 17.36 9.50
C ASP A 54 22.98 17.24 10.13
N LYS A 55 24.01 17.22 9.28
CA LYS A 55 25.40 17.20 9.70
C LYS A 55 25.74 18.66 10.00
N LYS A 56 25.53 19.00 11.27
CA LYS A 56 25.96 20.25 11.90
C LYS A 56 27.43 20.53 11.65
#